data_AF-A0A086XUH5-F1
#
_entry.id   AF-A0A086XUH5-F1
#
_cell.length_a   1.000
_cell.length_b   1.000
_cell.length_c   1.000
_cell.angle_alpha   90.00
_cell.angle_beta   90.00
_cell.angle_gamma   90.00
#
_symmetry.space_group_name_H-M   'P 1'
#
loop_
_entity.id
_entity.type
_entity.pdbx_description
1 polymer ?
#
loop_
_entity_poly.entity_id
_entity_poly.type
_entity_poly.pdbx_seq_one_letter_code
_entity_poly.pdbx_strand_id
1 'polypeptide(L)'
;MSEPCFKALTRPVSMAGLPITYLALLFGLVVGGFIATLSFLWFLGSAVVGYAALRLVANYDPRIVEIIFTSLARTPLPPSWFKGKGIIYRA
;
A
#
# COMPACT_ATOMS: atom_id res chain seq x y z
N MET A 1 -21.36 -4.71 20.64
CA MET A 1 -20.41 -3.99 21.51
C MET A 1 -19.23 -3.57 20.65
N SER A 2 -19.02 -2.26 20.46
CA SER A 2 -17.79 -1.78 19.84
C SER A 2 -16.70 -1.82 20.91
N GLU A 3 -15.64 -2.59 20.71
CA GLU A 3 -14.49 -2.68 21.61
C GLU A 3 -13.33 -1.84 21.05
N PRO A 4 -13.38 -0.49 21.17
CA PRO A 4 -12.42 0.40 20.52
C PRO A 4 -10.99 0.18 21.01
N CYS A 5 -10.81 -0.18 22.29
CA CYS A 5 -9.49 -0.48 22.86
C CYS A 5 -8.84 -1.72 22.22
N PHE A 6 -9.59 -2.81 22.04
CA PHE A 6 -9.04 -4.04 21.45
C PHE A 6 -8.68 -3.84 19.97
N LYS A 7 -9.52 -3.11 19.23
CA LYS A 7 -9.26 -2.75 17.84
C LYS A 7 -8.05 -1.83 17.69
N ALA A 8 -7.80 -0.93 18.65
CA ALA A 8 -6.62 -0.09 18.65
C ALA A 8 -5.34 -0.89 18.91
N LEU A 9 -5.38 -1.88 19.80
CA LEU A 9 -4.22 -2.75 20.12
C LEU A 9 -3.81 -3.67 18.96
N THR A 10 -4.74 -4.03 18.08
CA THR A 10 -4.49 -4.93 16.93
C THR A 10 -4.18 -4.18 15.63
N ARG A 11 -4.37 -2.85 15.62
CA ARG A 11 -4.09 -2.03 14.44
C ARG A 11 -2.57 -1.88 14.25
N PRO A 12 -2.05 -1.96 13.02
CA PRO A 12 -0.65 -1.66 12.77
C PRO A 12 -0.31 -0.23 13.22
N VAL A 13 0.93 -0.04 13.65
CA VAL A 13 1.46 1.28 14.03
C VAL A 13 1.26 2.26 12.87
N SER A 14 0.73 3.44 13.20
CA SER A 14 0.40 4.47 12.23
C SER A 14 1.00 5.81 12.63
N MET A 15 1.49 6.57 11.65
CA MET A 15 1.93 7.95 11.77
C MET A 15 1.09 8.82 10.83
N ALA A 16 0.72 10.04 11.25
CA ALA A 16 -0.14 10.94 10.47
C ALA A 16 -1.42 10.29 9.91
N GLY A 17 -1.97 9.29 10.61
CA GLY A 17 -3.18 8.55 10.20
C GLY A 17 -2.98 7.49 9.12
N LEU A 18 -1.73 7.19 8.73
CA LEU A 18 -1.38 6.12 7.79
C LEU A 18 -0.47 5.09 8.46
N PRO A 19 -0.61 3.79 8.13
CA PRO A 19 0.38 2.79 8.50
C PRO A 19 1.77 3.12 7.92
N ILE A 20 2.85 2.74 8.62
CA ILE A 20 4.23 3.08 8.22
C ILE A 20 4.56 2.61 6.79
N THR A 21 4.06 1.45 6.38
CA THR A 21 4.24 0.92 5.03
C THR A 21 3.63 1.83 3.95
N TYR A 22 2.50 2.48 4.24
CA TYR A 22 1.81 3.37 3.32
C TYR A 22 2.55 4.70 3.23
N LEU A 23 3.10 5.19 4.34
CA LEU A 23 3.96 6.37 4.35
C LEU A 23 5.24 6.14 3.55
N ALA A 24 5.86 4.97 3.67
CA ALA A 24 7.06 4.63 2.87
C ALA A 24 6.75 4.65 1.36
N LEU A 25 5.61 4.09 0.96
CA LEU A 25 5.15 4.16 -0.43
C LEU A 25 4.87 5.59 -0.89
N LEU A 26 4.16 6.37 -0.08
CA LEU A 26 3.86 7.77 -0.38
C LEU A 26 5.14 8.56 -0.54
N PHE A 27 6.09 8.40 0.39
CA PHE A 27 7.38 9.07 0.34
C PHE A 27 8.17 8.68 -0.91
N GLY A 28 8.26 7.38 -1.21
CA GLY A 28 8.93 6.89 -2.41
C GLY A 28 8.32 7.44 -3.70
N LEU A 29 6.99 7.53 -3.79
CA LEU A 29 6.28 8.06 -4.95
C LEU A 29 6.46 9.59 -5.09
N VAL A 30 6.31 10.33 -4.00
CA VAL A 30 6.40 11.79 -3.98
C VAL A 30 7.84 12.24 -4.22
N VAL A 31 8.78 11.75 -3.41
CA VAL A 31 10.19 12.15 -3.48
C VAL A 31 10.87 11.53 -4.69
N GLY A 32 10.64 10.24 -4.95
CA GLY A 32 11.21 9.59 -6.13
C GLY A 32 10.71 10.20 -7.44
N GLY A 33 9.41 10.47 -7.54
CA GLY A 33 8.87 11.15 -8.72
C GLY A 33 9.27 12.62 -8.82
N PHE A 34 9.46 13.32 -7.69
CA PHE A 34 10.04 14.67 -7.71
C PHE A 34 11.47 14.66 -8.18
N ILE A 35 12.31 13.73 -7.73
CA ILE A 35 13.70 13.61 -8.20
C ILE A 35 13.72 13.32 -9.71
N ALA A 36 12.82 12.47 -10.21
CA ALA A 36 12.76 12.12 -11.62
C ALA A 36 12.28 13.29 -12.52
N THR A 37 11.38 14.15 -12.02
CA THR A 37 10.74 15.21 -12.83
C THR A 37 11.23 16.63 -12.52
N LEU A 38 11.87 16.81 -11.36
CA LEU A 38 12.22 18.10 -10.74
C LEU A 38 11.04 19.08 -10.65
N SER A 39 9.80 18.57 -10.65
CA SER A 39 8.59 19.37 -10.75
C SER A 39 7.91 19.55 -9.38
N PHE A 40 7.83 20.79 -8.90
CA PHE A 40 7.08 21.10 -7.69
C PHE A 40 5.57 20.81 -7.81
N LEU A 41 5.03 20.87 -9.04
CA LEU A 41 3.65 20.44 -9.30
C LEU A 41 3.48 18.94 -9.08
N TRP A 42 4.44 18.13 -9.52
CA TRP A 42 4.45 16.70 -9.21
C TRP A 42 4.53 16.49 -7.70
N PHE A 43 5.46 17.14 -7.01
CA PHE A 43 5.65 16.99 -5.58
C PHE A 43 4.37 17.27 -4.79
N LEU A 44 3.76 18.45 -4.98
CA LEU A 44 2.54 18.82 -4.25
C LEU A 44 1.33 18.00 -4.70
N GLY A 45 1.14 17.82 -6.00
CA GLY A 45 0.02 17.06 -6.54
C GLY A 45 0.02 15.61 -6.06
N SER A 46 1.17 14.93 -6.17
CA SER A 46 1.32 13.55 -5.74
C SER A 46 1.24 13.40 -4.21
N ALA A 47 1.74 14.37 -3.44
CA ALA A 47 1.62 14.34 -1.98
C ALA A 47 0.16 14.42 -1.53
N VAL A 48 -0.61 15.37 -2.07
CA VAL A 48 -2.02 15.56 -1.68
C VAL A 48 -2.89 14.41 -2.17
N VAL A 49 -2.81 14.08 -3.46
CA VAL A 49 -3.64 13.03 -4.08
C VAL A 49 -3.26 11.67 -3.53
N GLY A 50 -1.96 11.38 -3.42
CA GLY A 50 -1.45 10.12 -2.87
C GLY A 50 -1.82 9.93 -1.41
N TYR A 51 -1.69 10.97 -0.59
CA TYR A 51 -2.10 10.91 0.82
C TYR A 51 -3.60 10.63 0.94
N ALA A 52 -4.44 11.37 0.21
CA ALA A 52 -5.89 11.17 0.24
C ALA A 52 -6.29 9.75 -0.19
N ALA A 53 -5.72 9.25 -1.29
CA ALA A 53 -5.97 7.90 -1.77
C ALA A 53 -5.57 6.84 -0.73
N LEU A 54 -4.34 6.93 -0.19
CA LEU A 54 -3.85 6.00 0.82
C LEU A 54 -4.64 6.09 2.14
N ARG A 55 -5.13 7.28 2.50
CA ARG A 55 -6.00 7.46 3.66
C ARG A 55 -7.34 6.76 3.49
N LEU A 56 -7.93 6.82 2.30
CA LEU A 56 -9.15 6.08 1.97
C LEU A 56 -8.91 4.56 2.06
N VAL A 57 -7.81 4.06 1.48
CA VAL A 57 -7.45 2.63 1.57
C VAL A 57 -7.23 2.21 3.02
N ALA A 58 -6.47 2.99 3.81
CA ALA A 58 -6.18 2.67 5.21
C ALA A 58 -7.40 2.76 6.15
N ASN A 59 -8.45 3.48 5.74
CA ASN A 59 -9.74 3.50 6.42
C ASN A 59 -10.58 2.26 6.11
N TYR A 60 -10.45 1.71 4.89
CA TYR A 60 -11.09 0.45 4.51
C TYR A 60 -10.38 -0.74 5.19
N ASP A 61 -9.08 -0.91 4.95
CA ASP A 61 -8.25 -1.90 5.65
C ASP A 61 -6.78 -1.42 5.70
N PRO A 62 -6.22 -1.21 6.91
CA PRO A 62 -4.86 -0.73 7.08
C PRO A 62 -3.76 -1.72 6.69
N ARG A 63 -4.07 -3.01 6.46
CA ARG A 63 -3.08 -4.06 6.14
C ARG A 63 -3.06 -4.47 4.67
N ILE A 64 -3.96 -3.96 3.82
CA ILE A 64 -4.08 -4.35 2.39
C ILE A 64 -2.72 -4.41 1.68
N VAL A 65 -1.95 -3.33 1.78
CA VAL A 65 -0.66 -3.22 1.09
C VAL A 65 0.33 -4.28 1.57
N GLU A 66 0.39 -4.54 2.87
CA GLU A 66 1.26 -5.56 3.46
C GLU A 66 0.83 -6.96 3.02
N ILE A 67 -0.47 -7.23 2.98
CA ILE A 67 -1.03 -8.50 2.51
C ILE A 67 -0.66 -8.73 1.04
N ILE A 68 -0.80 -7.71 0.18
CA ILE A 68 -0.47 -7.80 -1.24
C ILE A 68 1.02 -8.13 -1.42
N PHE A 69 1.92 -7.36 -0.81
CA PHE A 69 3.36 -7.61 -0.96
C PHE A 69 3.79 -8.93 -0.33
N THR A 70 3.25 -9.28 0.84
CA THR A 70 3.56 -10.54 1.50
C THR A 70 3.05 -11.73 0.71
N SER A 71 1.83 -11.67 0.18
CA SER A 71 1.28 -12.69 -0.70
C SER A 71 2.12 -12.83 -1.96
N LEU A 72 2.49 -11.74 -2.61
CA LEU A 72 3.33 -11.80 -3.82
C LEU A 72 4.73 -12.35 -3.54
N ALA A 73 5.31 -12.04 -2.37
CA ALA A 73 6.62 -12.55 -1.96
C ALA A 73 6.61 -14.03 -1.57
N ARG A 74 5.58 -14.48 -0.85
CA ARG A 74 5.44 -15.87 -0.37
C ARG A 74 4.90 -16.81 -1.45
N THR A 75 3.99 -16.32 -2.27
CA THR A 75 3.33 -17.06 -3.35
C THR A 75 3.47 -16.27 -4.65
N PRO A 76 4.67 -16.25 -5.26
CA PRO A 76 4.89 -15.53 -6.51
C PRO A 76 4.00 -16.08 -7.62
N LEU A 77 3.41 -15.18 -8.40
CA LEU A 77 2.53 -15.55 -9.50
C LEU A 77 3.35 -16.24 -10.61
N PRO A 78 2.97 -17.45 -11.06
CA PRO A 78 3.68 -18.13 -12.12
C PRO A 78 3.55 -17.34 -13.44
N PRO A 79 4.54 -17.44 -14.36
CA PRO A 79 4.46 -16.77 -15.67
C PRO A 79 3.22 -17.12 -16.49
N SER A 80 2.59 -18.28 -16.22
CA SER A 80 1.32 -18.69 -16.84
C SER A 80 0.16 -17.77 -16.49
N TRP A 81 0.18 -17.18 -15.30
CA TRP A 81 -0.85 -16.25 -14.83
C TRP A 81 -0.91 -15.01 -15.71
N PHE A 82 0.25 -14.42 -16.03
CA PHE A 82 0.36 -13.27 -16.94
C PHE A 82 0.01 -13.59 -18.40
N LYS A 83 0.00 -14.87 -18.78
CA LYS A 83 -0.41 -15.34 -20.12
C LYS A 83 -1.88 -15.71 -20.20
N GLY A 84 -2.67 -15.46 -19.14
CA GLY A 84 -4.09 -15.83 -19.07
C GLY A 84 -4.34 -17.34 -18.97
N LYS A 85 -3.30 -18.14 -18.73
CA LYS A 85 -3.38 -19.61 -18.67
C LYS A 85 -3.79 -20.14 -17.29
N GLY A 86 -4.07 -19.23 -16.34
CA GLY A 86 -4.41 -19.57 -14.95
C GLY A 86 -3.24 -20.14 -14.14
N ILE A 87 -3.59 -20.60 -12.93
CA ILE A 87 -2.68 -21.30 -12.03
C ILE A 87 -2.87 -22.80 -12.27
N ILE A 88 -1.85 -23.47 -12.81
CA ILE A 88 -1.86 -24.92 -12.98
C ILE A 88 -1.28 -25.52 -11.70
N TYR A 89 -2.15 -25.98 -10.80
CA TYR A 89 -1.73 -26.76 -9.65
C TYR A 89 -1.30 -28.14 -10.14
N ARG A 90 -0.01 -28.47 -10.00
CA ARG A 90 0.47 -29.85 -10.15
C ARG A 90 0.62 -30.43 -8.75
N ALA A 91 -0.10 -31.52 -8.51
CA ALA A 91 0.00 -32.31 -7.28
C ALA A 91 1.35 -33.04 -7.23
#